data_AF-A0A8A3PLP9-F1
#
_entry.id   AF-A0A8A3PLP9-F1
#
_cell.length_a   1.000
_cell.length_b   1.000
_cell.length_c   1.000
_cell.angle_alpha   90.00
_cell.angle_beta   90.00
_cell.angle_gamma   90.00
#
_symmetry.space_group_name_H-M   'P 1'
#
loop_
_entity.id
_entity.type
_entity.pdbx_description
1 polymer ?
#
loop_
_entity_poly.entity_id
_entity_poly.type
_entity_poly.pdbx_seq_one_letter_code
_entity_poly.pdbx_strand_id
1 'polypeptide(L)'
;MASLSPVGGVQSGTIFGYISYPQLDLSYAKYQFGTESIAPNVHGDNGPIVNTFPDIYGLVDEAWPRTFEALRLDVESDPRDGLALGGYTNLLNLDLNGGKRSYAATAYFSSVLKRPNLKVITGAPAEKVNLEKGCEGVTARGVKYSNGTIANAKKQGIKVLVDNKNGGGNFQDHVYVPVGFKVNPGITTLDNLTDPAFFDAAYEEYLTNVTGPLATSGASSGLLSCLQIGCGDLKPPTNFLGEFSPGLREQNELQVR
;
A
#
# COMPACT_ATOMS: atom_id res chain seq x y z
N MET A 1 -24.78 -41.28 -33.21
CA MET A 1 -24.35 -40.30 -34.23
C MET A 1 -23.70 -39.16 -33.45
N ALA A 2 -22.36 -39.04 -33.41
CA ALA A 2 -21.55 -38.34 -34.42
C ALA A 2 -22.12 -36.93 -34.69
N SER A 3 -21.40 -35.81 -34.57
CA SER A 3 -19.94 -35.61 -34.53
C SER A 3 -19.61 -34.10 -34.47
N LEU A 4 -18.41 -33.79 -33.96
CA LEU A 4 -17.47 -32.72 -34.39
C LEU A 4 -17.72 -31.24 -34.00
N SER A 5 -16.78 -30.73 -33.20
CA SER A 5 -16.30 -29.33 -33.12
C SER A 5 -15.64 -28.86 -34.43
N PRO A 6 -15.51 -27.54 -34.68
CA PRO A 6 -14.18 -26.89 -34.56
C PRO A 6 -14.21 -25.41 -34.07
N VAL A 7 -13.29 -24.98 -33.21
CA VAL A 7 -12.05 -24.17 -33.45
C VAL A 7 -12.26 -22.71 -33.90
N GLY A 8 -11.73 -21.76 -33.10
CA GLY A 8 -11.36 -20.38 -33.48
C GLY A 8 -12.25 -19.30 -32.82
N GLY A 9 -11.75 -18.26 -32.14
CA GLY A 9 -10.39 -17.79 -31.94
C GLY A 9 -10.34 -16.71 -30.84
N VAL A 10 -9.15 -16.54 -30.30
CA VAL A 10 -8.78 -15.46 -29.38
C VAL A 10 -8.55 -14.17 -30.18
N GLN A 11 -9.17 -13.07 -29.75
CA GLN A 11 -8.67 -11.67 -29.81
C GLN A 11 -9.66 -10.82 -29.00
N SER A 12 -9.40 -10.48 -27.73
CA SER A 12 -8.52 -9.41 -27.23
C SER A 12 -9.00 -8.01 -27.58
N GLY A 13 -9.43 -7.27 -26.56
CA GLY A 13 -9.41 -5.81 -26.53
C GLY A 13 -10.67 -5.20 -25.95
N THR A 14 -10.69 -4.96 -24.63
CA THR A 14 -10.90 -3.63 -24.02
C THR A 14 -10.70 -3.81 -22.52
N ILE A 15 -9.73 -3.07 -21.98
CA ILE A 15 -9.33 -3.06 -20.58
C ILE A 15 -10.41 -2.31 -19.79
N PHE A 16 -11.39 -3.05 -19.27
CA PHE A 16 -12.16 -2.67 -18.10
C PHE A 16 -12.50 -3.98 -17.40
N GLY A 17 -11.89 -4.23 -16.25
CA GLY A 17 -12.18 -5.41 -15.45
C GLY A 17 -13.65 -5.41 -15.06
N TYR A 18 -14.44 -6.27 -15.71
CA TYR A 18 -15.78 -6.57 -15.26
C TYR A 18 -15.67 -7.36 -13.96
N ILE A 19 -16.05 -6.71 -12.86
CA ILE A 19 -16.36 -7.39 -11.62
C ILE A 19 -17.59 -8.25 -11.88
N SER A 20 -17.43 -9.57 -11.83
CA SER A 20 -18.54 -10.51 -11.95
C SER A 20 -19.08 -10.84 -10.56
N TYR A 21 -20.00 -10.01 -10.05
CA TYR A 21 -20.84 -10.40 -8.92
C TYR A 21 -22.10 -11.14 -9.41
N PRO A 22 -22.52 -12.24 -8.77
CA PRO A 22 -23.84 -12.79 -8.99
C PRO A 22 -24.89 -11.80 -8.46
N GLN A 23 -25.55 -11.10 -9.38
CA GLN A 23 -26.84 -10.40 -9.19
C GLN A 23 -26.99 -9.52 -7.93
N LEU A 24 -26.01 -8.66 -7.62
CA LEU A 24 -26.25 -7.45 -6.85
C LEU A 24 -26.30 -6.26 -7.81
N ASP A 25 -27.34 -5.45 -7.68
CA ASP A 25 -27.58 -4.25 -8.48
C ASP A 25 -26.32 -3.36 -8.54
N LEU A 26 -25.84 -3.05 -9.74
CA LEU A 26 -24.63 -2.26 -9.96
C LEU A 26 -24.74 -0.84 -9.37
N SER A 27 -25.95 -0.33 -9.13
CA SER A 27 -26.18 0.92 -8.39
C SER A 27 -25.96 0.75 -6.89
N TYR A 28 -26.35 -0.40 -6.33
CA TYR A 28 -26.20 -0.75 -4.94
C TYR A 28 -24.73 -1.02 -4.57
N ALA A 29 -23.97 -1.70 -5.43
CA ALA A 29 -22.53 -1.92 -5.23
C ALA A 29 -21.72 -0.60 -5.26
N LYS A 30 -22.05 0.35 -6.14
CA LYS A 30 -21.38 1.66 -6.20
C LYS A 30 -21.55 2.48 -4.92
N TYR A 31 -22.78 2.51 -4.41
CA TYR A 31 -23.13 3.19 -3.17
C TYR A 31 -22.46 2.52 -1.96
N GLN A 32 -22.39 1.18 -1.94
CA GLN A 32 -21.74 0.43 -0.88
C GLN A 32 -20.24 0.72 -0.81
N PHE A 33 -19.48 0.61 -1.91
CA PHE A 33 -18.03 0.84 -1.85
C PHE A 33 -17.62 2.31 -1.78
N GLY A 34 -18.57 3.27 -1.89
CA GLY A 34 -18.26 4.70 -2.00
C GLY A 34 -17.39 5.01 -3.22
N THR A 35 -17.57 4.26 -4.31
CA THR A 35 -16.71 4.37 -5.52
C THR A 35 -17.18 5.44 -6.49
N GLU A 36 -18.25 6.17 -6.14
CA GLU A 36 -18.80 7.26 -6.96
C GLU A 36 -17.80 8.41 -7.15
N SER A 37 -16.91 8.61 -6.18
CA SER A 37 -15.85 9.61 -6.25
C SER A 37 -14.67 9.19 -7.13
N ILE A 38 -14.59 7.91 -7.55
CA ILE A 38 -13.43 7.40 -8.30
C ILE A 38 -13.45 7.94 -9.74
N ALA A 39 -12.36 8.58 -10.13
CA ALA A 39 -12.16 9.21 -11.43
C ALA A 39 -11.17 8.37 -12.27
N PRO A 40 -11.60 7.49 -13.18
CA PRO A 40 -10.71 6.52 -13.83
C PRO A 40 -9.51 7.15 -14.56
N ASN A 41 -9.66 8.38 -15.07
CA ASN A 41 -8.63 9.12 -15.79
C ASN A 41 -7.47 9.62 -14.91
N VAL A 42 -7.59 9.59 -13.58
CA VAL A 42 -6.48 9.92 -12.66
C VAL A 42 -5.67 8.68 -12.23
N HIS A 43 -6.06 7.48 -12.71
CA HIS A 43 -5.39 6.22 -12.42
C HIS A 43 -4.67 5.68 -13.67
N GLY A 44 -3.52 5.02 -13.45
CA GLY A 44 -2.84 4.28 -14.50
C GLY A 44 -3.49 2.92 -14.74
N ASP A 45 -3.67 2.53 -16.00
CA ASP A 45 -4.38 1.31 -16.43
C ASP A 45 -3.46 0.24 -17.05
N ASN A 46 -2.18 0.57 -17.27
CA ASN A 46 -1.21 -0.28 -17.96
C ASN A 46 0.08 -0.54 -17.14
N GLY A 47 0.04 -0.23 -15.85
CA GLY A 47 1.16 -0.48 -14.93
C GLY A 47 1.27 -1.95 -14.49
N PRO A 48 2.44 -2.42 -14.06
CA PRO A 48 2.63 -3.82 -13.64
C PRO A 48 2.16 -4.11 -12.21
N ILE A 49 1.85 -3.05 -11.43
CA ILE A 49 1.21 -3.18 -10.11
C ILE A 49 -0.30 -3.14 -10.32
N VAL A 50 -0.97 -4.18 -9.85
CA VAL A 50 -2.42 -4.35 -9.95
C VAL A 50 -3.06 -3.81 -8.68
N ASN A 51 -4.10 -3.01 -8.87
CA ASN A 51 -4.91 -2.43 -7.81
C ASN A 51 -6.37 -2.86 -8.02
N THR A 52 -7.03 -3.34 -6.99
CA THR A 52 -8.43 -3.81 -7.04
C THR A 52 -9.19 -3.39 -5.79
N PHE A 53 -10.50 -3.24 -5.91
CA PHE A 53 -11.35 -3.14 -4.72
C PHE A 53 -11.47 -4.52 -4.05
N PRO A 54 -11.67 -4.57 -2.72
CA PRO A 54 -11.88 -5.84 -2.04
C PRO A 54 -13.15 -6.53 -2.55
N ASP A 55 -13.05 -7.84 -2.80
CA ASP A 55 -14.19 -8.68 -3.21
C ASP A 55 -15.06 -9.11 -2.01
N ILE A 56 -14.61 -8.84 -0.79
CA ILE A 56 -15.36 -9.04 0.45
C ILE A 56 -15.69 -7.69 1.03
N TYR A 57 -16.99 -7.45 1.20
CA TYR A 57 -17.54 -6.25 1.79
C TYR A 57 -18.51 -6.65 2.89
N GLY A 58 -18.12 -6.43 4.14
CA GLY A 58 -18.89 -6.79 5.32
C GLY A 58 -19.59 -5.60 5.97
N LEU A 59 -20.35 -5.89 7.03
CA LEU A 59 -21.07 -4.87 7.82
C LEU A 59 -20.15 -3.77 8.36
N VAL A 60 -18.88 -4.11 8.66
CA VAL A 60 -17.89 -3.15 9.14
C VAL A 60 -17.45 -2.23 8.01
N ASP A 61 -17.19 -2.78 6.83
CA ASP A 61 -16.81 -1.99 5.66
C ASP A 61 -17.96 -1.05 5.23
N GLU A 62 -19.20 -1.53 5.25
CA GLU A 62 -20.43 -0.75 5.02
C GLU A 62 -20.65 0.38 6.03
N ALA A 63 -20.20 0.20 7.26
CA ALA A 63 -20.40 1.19 8.31
C ALA A 63 -19.54 2.45 8.08
N TRP A 64 -18.38 2.31 7.42
CA TRP A 64 -17.43 3.39 7.26
C TRP A 64 -17.94 4.55 6.40
N PRO A 65 -18.30 4.37 5.10
CA PRO A 65 -18.78 5.48 4.28
C PRO A 65 -20.05 6.12 4.87
N ARG A 66 -20.98 5.33 5.43
CA ARG A 66 -22.16 5.84 6.13
C ARG A 66 -21.82 6.71 7.33
N THR A 67 -20.77 6.36 8.07
CA THR A 67 -20.32 7.15 9.22
C THR A 67 -19.80 8.51 8.76
N PHE A 68 -18.97 8.55 7.70
CA PHE A 68 -18.43 9.81 7.20
C PHE A 68 -19.51 10.68 6.55
N GLU A 69 -20.47 10.10 5.83
CA GLU A 69 -21.66 10.80 5.32
C GLU A 69 -22.48 11.42 6.47
N ALA A 70 -22.77 10.64 7.53
CA ALA A 70 -23.52 11.14 8.68
C ALA A 70 -22.80 12.27 9.42
N LEU A 71 -21.46 12.27 9.41
CA LEU A 71 -20.62 13.32 9.95
C LEU A 71 -20.43 14.51 9.00
N ARG A 72 -20.90 14.42 7.74
CA ARG A 72 -20.63 15.38 6.66
C ARG A 72 -19.13 15.56 6.40
N LEU A 73 -18.43 14.43 6.41
CA LEU A 73 -16.99 14.28 6.14
C LEU A 73 -16.76 13.29 5.00
N ASP A 74 -17.75 13.07 4.13
CA ASP A 74 -17.61 12.29 2.92
C ASP A 74 -16.58 12.90 1.96
N VAL A 75 -16.06 12.06 1.06
CA VAL A 75 -15.13 12.50 0.01
C VAL A 75 -15.88 13.25 -1.09
N GLU A 76 -15.37 14.41 -1.50
CA GLU A 76 -15.97 15.21 -2.59
C GLU A 76 -15.48 14.77 -3.98
N SER A 77 -14.31 14.13 -4.05
CA SER A 77 -13.65 13.71 -5.29
C SER A 77 -12.73 12.51 -5.07
N ASP A 78 -12.08 12.02 -6.14
CA ASP A 78 -11.19 10.87 -6.06
C ASP A 78 -10.03 11.17 -5.10
N PRO A 79 -9.80 10.36 -4.05
CA PRO A 79 -8.70 10.60 -3.11
C PRO A 79 -7.29 10.58 -3.74
N ARG A 80 -7.17 10.25 -5.03
CA ARG A 80 -5.93 10.28 -5.81
C ARG A 80 -5.78 11.50 -6.72
N ASP A 81 -6.76 12.41 -6.74
CA ASP A 81 -6.70 13.63 -7.55
C ASP A 81 -5.83 14.75 -6.94
N GLY A 82 -5.35 14.55 -5.70
CA GLY A 82 -4.54 15.51 -4.95
C GLY A 82 -5.22 16.08 -3.72
N LEU A 83 -6.55 15.92 -3.56
CA LEU A 83 -7.31 16.27 -2.37
C LEU A 83 -8.03 15.04 -1.81
N ALA A 84 -7.50 14.48 -0.74
CA ALA A 84 -7.96 13.19 -0.21
C ALA A 84 -8.80 13.30 1.07
N LEU A 85 -9.43 14.45 1.31
CA LEU A 85 -10.21 14.68 2.54
C LEU A 85 -11.50 13.86 2.53
N GLY A 86 -11.76 13.18 3.64
CA GLY A 86 -12.97 12.41 3.90
C GLY A 86 -12.74 10.90 3.99
N GLY A 87 -13.84 10.16 4.20
CA GLY A 87 -13.84 8.70 4.33
C GLY A 87 -14.09 7.99 3.00
N TYR A 88 -13.27 6.98 2.68
CA TYR A 88 -13.35 6.25 1.41
C TYR A 88 -12.83 4.81 1.51
N THR A 89 -13.18 4.01 0.51
CA THR A 89 -12.61 2.67 0.32
C THR A 89 -11.37 2.77 -0.58
N ASN A 90 -10.25 2.21 -0.13
CA ASN A 90 -9.00 2.12 -0.86
C ASN A 90 -9.07 1.00 -1.89
N LEU A 91 -8.40 1.24 -3.02
CA LEU A 91 -7.87 0.16 -3.83
C LEU A 91 -6.74 -0.55 -3.07
N LEU A 92 -6.74 -1.88 -3.17
CA LEU A 92 -5.74 -2.77 -2.58
C LEU A 92 -4.78 -3.27 -3.65
N ASN A 93 -3.51 -3.42 -3.29
CA ASN A 93 -2.50 -4.05 -4.15
C ASN A 93 -2.69 -5.57 -4.19
N LEU A 94 -3.78 -6.01 -4.80
CA LEU A 94 -4.26 -7.38 -4.87
C LEU A 94 -4.65 -7.68 -6.32
N ASP A 95 -4.21 -8.84 -6.82
CA ASP A 95 -4.65 -9.37 -8.10
C ASP A 95 -5.73 -10.42 -7.86
N LEU A 96 -6.97 -10.09 -8.18
CA LEU A 96 -8.12 -10.99 -8.03
C LEU A 96 -8.06 -12.19 -8.99
N ASN A 97 -7.27 -12.11 -10.07
CA ASN A 97 -7.08 -13.22 -11.02
C ASN A 97 -6.06 -14.26 -10.52
N GLY A 98 -6.04 -14.50 -9.22
CA GLY A 98 -5.12 -15.41 -8.54
C GLY A 98 -5.02 -15.17 -7.03
N GLY A 99 -5.69 -14.12 -6.52
CA GLY A 99 -5.77 -13.68 -5.12
C GLY A 99 -4.44 -13.44 -4.47
N LYS A 100 -3.46 -13.08 -5.29
CA LYS A 100 -2.11 -12.83 -4.81
C LYS A 100 -1.93 -11.35 -4.61
N ARG A 101 -1.19 -11.01 -3.57
CA ARG A 101 -0.67 -9.66 -3.41
C ARG A 101 0.08 -9.25 -4.68
N SER A 102 -0.26 -8.08 -5.21
CA SER A 102 0.55 -7.39 -6.21
C SER A 102 1.63 -6.59 -5.48
N TYR A 103 2.90 -6.89 -5.71
CA TYR A 103 4.00 -6.18 -5.06
C TYR A 103 5.22 -6.14 -5.97
N ALA A 104 6.23 -5.34 -5.60
CA ALA A 104 7.35 -5.04 -6.48
C ALA A 104 8.06 -6.29 -7.05
N ALA A 105 8.16 -7.38 -6.28
CA ALA A 105 8.85 -8.57 -6.79
C ALA A 105 8.02 -9.33 -7.84
N THR A 106 6.71 -9.55 -7.62
CA THR A 106 5.86 -10.19 -8.63
C THR A 106 5.72 -9.34 -9.89
N ALA A 107 5.63 -8.01 -9.71
CA ALA A 107 5.46 -7.06 -10.81
C ALA A 107 6.72 -6.84 -11.65
N TYR A 108 7.87 -6.58 -11.02
CA TYR A 108 9.08 -6.15 -11.73
C TYR A 108 10.19 -7.20 -11.79
N PHE A 109 10.18 -8.17 -10.88
CA PHE A 109 11.29 -9.12 -10.73
C PHE A 109 10.99 -10.49 -11.36
N SER A 110 9.80 -11.06 -11.13
CA SER A 110 9.45 -12.40 -11.61
C SER A 110 9.57 -12.57 -13.13
N SER A 111 9.17 -11.56 -13.90
CA SER A 111 9.21 -11.58 -15.37
C SER A 111 10.63 -11.47 -15.95
N VAL A 112 11.58 -10.95 -15.17
CA VAL A 112 12.96 -10.67 -15.62
C VAL A 112 14.00 -11.60 -15.01
N LEU A 113 13.58 -12.50 -14.11
CA LEU A 113 14.46 -13.44 -13.39
C LEU A 113 15.33 -14.30 -14.32
N LYS A 114 14.83 -14.63 -15.51
CA LYS A 114 15.53 -15.46 -16.50
C LYS A 114 16.57 -14.69 -17.32
N ARG A 115 16.67 -13.35 -17.17
CA ARG A 115 17.61 -12.55 -17.95
C ARG A 115 19.05 -12.85 -17.50
N PRO A 116 19.97 -13.20 -18.41
CA PRO A 116 21.32 -13.65 -18.04
C PRO A 116 22.18 -12.55 -17.40
N ASN A 117 21.79 -11.28 -17.55
CA ASN A 117 22.44 -10.12 -16.97
C ASN A 117 21.91 -9.72 -15.59
N LEU A 118 20.93 -10.44 -15.03
CA LEU A 118 20.43 -10.22 -13.67
C LEU A 118 20.96 -11.31 -12.72
N LYS A 119 21.59 -10.88 -11.62
CA LYS A 119 22.04 -11.78 -10.55
C LYS A 119 21.38 -11.38 -9.23
N VAL A 120 20.94 -12.37 -8.46
CA VAL A 120 20.21 -12.17 -7.21
C VAL A 120 20.94 -12.96 -6.13
N ILE A 121 21.29 -12.29 -5.05
CA ILE A 121 21.97 -12.87 -3.91
C ILE A 121 21.11 -12.58 -2.68
N THR A 122 20.49 -13.60 -2.13
CA THR A 122 19.70 -13.52 -0.89
C THR A 122 20.57 -13.91 0.30
N GLY A 123 20.13 -13.58 1.53
CA GLY A 123 20.91 -13.87 2.74
C GLY A 123 22.22 -13.07 2.83
N ALA A 124 22.31 -11.95 2.09
CA ALA A 124 23.52 -11.16 1.92
C ALA A 124 23.35 -9.71 2.42
N PRO A 125 23.32 -9.45 3.74
CA PRO A 125 23.27 -8.08 4.26
C PRO A 125 24.45 -7.24 3.75
N ALA A 126 24.14 -6.15 3.06
CA ALA A 126 25.14 -5.19 2.59
C ALA A 126 25.74 -4.43 3.79
N GLU A 127 27.05 -4.54 3.98
CA GLU A 127 27.76 -3.92 5.09
C GLU A 127 28.28 -2.53 4.73
N LYS A 128 28.83 -2.40 3.52
CA LYS A 128 29.56 -1.20 3.10
C LYS A 128 29.65 -1.10 1.59
N VAL A 129 29.51 0.12 1.07
CA VAL A 129 29.93 0.46 -0.30
C VAL A 129 31.43 0.73 -0.32
N ASN A 130 32.16 0.03 -1.19
CA ASN A 130 33.58 0.25 -1.41
C ASN A 130 33.76 1.47 -2.31
N LEU A 131 34.28 2.53 -1.72
CA LEU A 131 34.47 3.83 -2.37
C LEU A 131 35.97 4.11 -2.55
N GLU A 132 36.32 4.61 -3.72
CA GLU A 132 37.68 5.09 -4.06
C GLU A 132 37.65 6.59 -4.31
N LYS A 133 38.65 7.32 -3.78
CA LYS A 133 38.80 8.75 -4.04
C LYS A 133 39.72 8.95 -5.24
N GLY A 134 39.21 9.58 -6.29
CA GLY A 134 39.96 10.01 -7.47
C GLY A 134 40.12 11.53 -7.52
N CYS A 135 40.69 12.03 -8.62
CA CYS A 135 40.89 13.46 -8.84
C CYS A 135 39.57 14.24 -9.00
N GLU A 136 38.54 13.60 -9.56
CA GLU A 136 37.24 14.22 -9.86
C GLU A 136 36.15 13.93 -8.82
N GLY A 137 36.48 13.21 -7.73
CA GLY A 137 35.52 12.89 -6.68
C GLY A 137 35.66 11.48 -6.13
N VAL A 138 34.54 10.89 -5.72
CA VAL A 138 34.49 9.56 -5.11
C VAL A 138 33.69 8.61 -5.99
N THR A 139 34.27 7.46 -6.32
CA THR A 139 33.65 6.44 -7.17
C THR A 139 33.31 5.19 -6.36
N ALA A 140 32.08 4.68 -6.49
CA ALA A 140 31.70 3.39 -5.96
C ALA A 140 32.20 2.25 -6.86
N ARG A 141 32.93 1.31 -6.29
CA ARG A 141 33.55 0.16 -7.01
C ARG A 141 32.92 -1.19 -6.69
N GLY A 142 32.14 -1.26 -5.61
CA GLY A 142 31.46 -2.49 -5.22
C GLY A 142 30.79 -2.39 -3.87
N VAL A 143 30.23 -3.49 -3.42
CA VAL A 143 29.57 -3.63 -2.12
C VAL A 143 30.16 -4.84 -1.40
N LYS A 144 30.51 -4.66 -0.13
CA LYS A 144 30.84 -5.76 0.78
C LYS A 144 29.55 -6.21 1.46
N TYR A 145 29.30 -7.52 1.48
CA TYR A 145 28.17 -8.13 2.18
C TYR A 145 28.64 -9.34 3.02
N SER A 146 27.87 -9.70 4.04
CA SER A 146 28.11 -10.89 4.87
C SER A 146 27.23 -12.06 4.44
N ASN A 147 27.63 -13.29 4.75
CA ASN A 147 26.83 -14.50 4.50
C ASN A 147 25.87 -14.82 5.66
N GLY A 148 25.11 -13.82 6.13
CA GLY A 148 24.04 -14.02 7.12
C GLY A 148 24.44 -14.00 8.61
N THR A 149 25.68 -13.64 8.97
CA THR A 149 26.05 -13.36 10.37
C THR A 149 26.14 -11.85 10.58
N ILE A 150 25.10 -11.25 11.17
CA ILE A 150 25.10 -9.83 11.52
C ILE A 150 26.02 -9.64 12.74
N ALA A 151 27.27 -9.24 12.51
CA ALA A 151 28.12 -8.71 13.57
C ALA A 151 27.78 -7.24 13.78
N ASN A 152 27.39 -6.86 15.00
CA ASN A 152 27.16 -5.47 15.39
C ASN A 152 28.33 -4.58 14.93
N ALA A 153 28.03 -3.55 14.15
CA ALA A 153 29.03 -2.60 13.68
C ALA A 153 29.70 -1.91 14.88
N LYS A 154 30.93 -2.31 15.22
CA LYS A 154 31.73 -1.58 16.20
C LYS A 154 32.10 -0.22 15.61
N LYS A 155 31.95 0.84 16.41
CA LYS A 155 32.38 2.21 16.10
C LYS A 155 33.90 2.24 15.90
N GLN A 156 34.37 1.91 14.70
CA GLN A 156 35.77 1.99 14.31
C GLN A 156 36.04 3.31 13.59
N GLY A 157 37.31 3.72 13.48
CA GLY A 157 37.74 4.93 12.78
C GLY A 157 37.48 4.87 11.27
N ILE A 158 36.21 5.00 10.88
CA ILE A 158 35.77 5.02 9.49
C ILE A 158 36.32 6.29 8.83
N LYS A 159 37.18 6.11 7.82
CA LYS A 159 37.70 7.20 7.00
C LYS A 159 36.55 7.92 6.28
N VAL A 160 36.41 9.22 6.53
CA VAL A 160 35.45 10.08 5.81
C VAL A 160 35.96 10.31 4.39
N LEU A 161 35.16 9.94 3.40
CA LEU A 161 35.46 10.15 1.97
C LEU A 161 34.60 11.26 1.37
N VAL A 162 33.35 11.36 1.81
CA VAL A 162 32.41 12.44 1.50
C VAL A 162 31.81 12.89 2.82
N ASP A 163 31.92 14.19 3.12
CA ASP A 163 31.26 14.80 4.28
C ASP A 163 29.83 15.21 3.87
N ASN A 164 28.87 14.35 4.15
CA ASN A 164 27.44 14.62 3.91
C ASN A 164 26.74 14.83 5.25
N LYS A 165 26.53 16.09 5.60
CA LYS A 165 25.85 16.50 6.83
C LYS A 165 24.38 16.05 6.92
N ASN A 166 23.77 15.68 5.79
CA ASN A 166 22.39 15.19 5.74
C ASN A 166 22.30 13.66 5.93
N GLY A 167 23.43 12.95 5.98
CA GLY A 167 23.46 11.49 6.11
C GLY A 167 22.75 11.02 7.39
N GLY A 168 21.62 10.33 7.24
CA GLY A 168 20.83 9.83 8.36
C GLY A 168 20.02 10.89 9.12
N GLY A 169 20.00 12.14 8.66
CA GLY A 169 19.16 13.19 9.22
C GLY A 169 17.74 13.20 8.64
N ASN A 170 16.87 14.04 9.22
CA ASN A 170 15.49 14.31 8.76
C ASN A 170 14.62 13.05 8.54
N PHE A 171 14.70 12.09 9.46
CA PHE A 171 13.81 10.93 9.45
C PHE A 171 12.35 11.39 9.63
N GLN A 172 11.46 10.91 8.76
CA GLN A 172 10.03 11.20 8.76
C GLN A 172 9.26 9.88 8.70
N ASP A 173 8.15 9.85 9.42
CA ASP A 173 7.22 8.72 9.44
C ASP A 173 5.81 9.22 9.81
N HIS A 174 4.82 8.35 9.67
CA HIS A 174 3.47 8.59 10.18
C HIS A 174 3.37 8.05 11.60
N VAL A 175 3.07 8.93 12.56
CA VAL A 175 2.81 8.50 13.94
C VAL A 175 1.52 7.68 13.95
N TYR A 176 1.63 6.43 14.39
CA TYR A 176 0.52 5.50 14.44
C TYR A 176 -0.03 5.36 15.87
N VAL A 177 -1.32 5.61 16.04
CA VAL A 177 -2.04 5.45 17.31
C VAL A 177 -3.23 4.53 17.07
N PRO A 178 -3.18 3.24 17.48
CA PRO A 178 -4.29 2.33 17.26
C PRO A 178 -5.46 2.67 18.17
N VAL A 179 -6.66 2.75 17.60
CA VAL A 179 -7.93 2.91 18.34
C VAL A 179 -8.82 1.72 18.01
N GLY A 180 -9.21 0.96 19.03
CA GLY A 180 -10.08 -0.21 18.89
C GLY A 180 -11.49 0.08 19.37
N PHE A 181 -12.49 -0.42 18.63
CA PHE A 181 -13.89 -0.36 19.00
C PHE A 181 -14.47 -1.76 19.12
N LYS A 182 -15.29 -1.99 20.15
CA LYS A 182 -15.99 -3.27 20.30
C LYS A 182 -17.17 -3.32 19.32
N VAL A 183 -17.25 -4.39 18.53
CA VAL A 183 -18.39 -4.65 17.66
C VAL A 183 -19.53 -5.35 18.40
N ASN A 184 -20.74 -5.26 17.84
CA ASN A 184 -21.89 -6.01 18.36
C ASN A 184 -21.63 -7.53 18.28
N PRO A 185 -22.13 -8.33 19.24
CA PRO A 185 -22.00 -9.79 19.18
C PRO A 185 -22.50 -10.37 17.86
N GLY A 186 -21.76 -11.35 17.33
CA GLY A 186 -22.10 -12.02 16.06
C GLY A 186 -21.52 -11.36 14.80
N ILE A 187 -20.89 -10.18 14.91
CA ILE A 187 -20.13 -9.58 13.80
C ILE A 187 -18.75 -10.25 13.72
N THR A 188 -18.46 -10.88 12.58
CA THR A 188 -17.14 -11.41 12.27
C THR A 188 -16.15 -10.27 12.02
N THR A 189 -14.97 -10.40 12.60
CA THR A 189 -13.84 -9.46 12.44
C THR A 189 -12.55 -10.24 12.22
N LEU A 190 -11.44 -9.53 11.99
CA LEU A 190 -10.13 -10.17 11.90
C LEU A 190 -9.68 -10.81 13.22
N ASP A 191 -10.26 -10.43 14.37
CA ASP A 191 -9.97 -11.07 15.66
C ASP A 191 -10.37 -12.55 15.65
N ASN A 192 -11.34 -12.95 14.82
CA ASN A 192 -11.76 -14.34 14.68
C ASN A 192 -10.67 -15.24 14.10
N LEU A 193 -9.68 -14.70 13.38
CA LEU A 193 -8.54 -15.46 12.86
C LEU A 193 -7.61 -16.00 13.97
N THR A 194 -7.82 -15.59 15.22
CA THR A 194 -7.12 -16.17 16.38
C THR A 194 -7.67 -17.54 16.78
N ASP A 195 -8.89 -17.90 16.35
CA ASP A 195 -9.45 -19.25 16.50
C ASP A 195 -8.90 -20.16 15.38
N PRO A 196 -8.17 -21.24 15.71
CA PRO A 196 -7.62 -22.17 14.72
C PRO A 196 -8.66 -22.75 13.78
N ALA A 197 -9.87 -23.09 14.27
CA ALA A 197 -10.90 -23.69 13.42
C ALA A 197 -11.44 -22.70 12.39
N PHE A 198 -11.57 -21.43 12.79
CA PHE A 198 -11.95 -20.35 11.88
C PHE A 198 -10.84 -20.07 10.87
N PHE A 199 -9.58 -20.02 11.33
CA PHE A 199 -8.43 -19.84 10.44
C PHE A 199 -8.32 -20.96 9.41
N ASP A 200 -8.41 -22.22 9.83
CA ASP A 200 -8.30 -23.38 8.93
C ASP A 200 -9.42 -23.35 7.88
N ALA A 201 -10.65 -23.02 8.28
CA ALA A 201 -11.76 -22.88 7.32
C ALA A 201 -11.52 -21.75 6.30
N ALA A 202 -11.05 -20.59 6.76
CA ALA A 202 -10.70 -19.46 5.89
C ALA A 202 -9.52 -19.79 4.94
N TYR A 203 -8.57 -20.59 5.42
CA TYR A 203 -7.43 -21.04 4.63
C TYR A 203 -7.84 -22.02 3.55
N GLU A 204 -8.67 -23.01 3.87
CA GLU A 204 -9.22 -23.96 2.90
C GLU A 204 -10.10 -23.26 1.86
N GLU A 205 -10.89 -22.27 2.26
CA GLU A 205 -11.63 -21.41 1.32
C GLU A 205 -10.65 -20.74 0.35
N TYR A 206 -9.68 -19.98 0.85
CA TYR A 206 -8.70 -19.28 0.02
C TYR A 206 -7.95 -20.21 -0.95
N LEU A 207 -7.57 -21.43 -0.52
CA LEU A 207 -6.93 -22.41 -1.39
C LEU A 207 -7.86 -22.93 -2.49
N THR A 208 -9.15 -23.07 -2.19
CA THR A 208 -10.14 -23.68 -3.08
C THR A 208 -10.59 -22.71 -4.16
N ASN A 209 -10.92 -21.49 -3.78
CA ASN A 209 -11.62 -20.54 -4.66
C ASN A 209 -11.04 -19.13 -4.63
N VAL A 210 -10.01 -18.88 -3.81
CA VAL A 210 -9.36 -17.58 -3.73
C VAL A 210 -10.31 -16.49 -3.20
N THR A 211 -11.24 -16.89 -2.33
CA THR A 211 -12.14 -15.98 -1.60
C THR A 211 -11.90 -16.09 -0.10
N GLY A 212 -12.79 -15.51 0.69
CA GLY A 212 -12.72 -15.56 2.14
C GLY A 212 -11.77 -14.52 2.75
N PRO A 213 -11.75 -14.42 4.08
CA PRO A 213 -11.11 -13.32 4.80
C PRO A 213 -9.59 -13.22 4.60
N LEU A 214 -8.94 -14.22 4.00
CA LEU A 214 -7.53 -14.20 3.63
C LEU A 214 -7.26 -13.64 2.22
N ALA A 215 -8.30 -13.50 1.39
CA ALA A 215 -8.23 -12.92 0.05
C ALA A 215 -8.42 -11.38 0.04
N THR A 216 -8.56 -10.74 1.20
CA THR A 216 -8.79 -9.29 1.30
C THR A 216 -7.94 -8.68 2.41
N SER A 217 -7.87 -7.35 2.44
CA SER A 217 -7.39 -6.59 3.58
C SER A 217 -8.37 -5.47 3.90
N GLY A 218 -8.40 -5.00 5.14
CA GLY A 218 -9.21 -3.84 5.52
C GLY A 218 -8.94 -2.67 4.58
N ALA A 219 -9.99 -2.21 3.90
CA ALA A 219 -9.85 -1.29 2.78
C ALA A 219 -10.37 0.11 3.11
N SER A 220 -10.85 0.40 4.31
CA SER A 220 -11.40 1.72 4.64
C SER A 220 -10.34 2.68 5.18
N SER A 221 -10.28 3.89 4.62
CA SER A 221 -9.46 5.01 5.11
C SER A 221 -10.33 6.24 5.34
N GLY A 222 -9.85 7.14 6.18
CA GLY A 222 -10.35 8.50 6.24
C GLY A 222 -9.23 9.47 6.52
N LEU A 223 -9.07 10.51 5.70
CA LEU A 223 -8.13 11.58 5.97
C LEU A 223 -8.89 12.82 6.38
N LEU A 224 -8.53 13.36 7.54
CA LEU A 224 -9.16 14.54 8.10
C LEU A 224 -8.10 15.60 8.35
N SER A 225 -8.42 16.84 7.97
CA SER A 225 -7.62 18.00 8.30
C SER A 225 -7.70 18.30 9.81
N CYS A 226 -6.71 19.02 10.32
CA CYS A 226 -6.75 19.43 11.73
C CYS A 226 -7.97 20.30 12.06
N LEU A 227 -8.44 21.09 11.09
CA LEU A 227 -9.65 21.90 11.24
C LEU A 227 -10.89 21.02 11.45
N GLN A 228 -11.00 19.90 10.72
CA GLN A 228 -12.15 18.98 10.83
C GLN A 228 -12.22 18.26 12.18
N ILE A 229 -11.08 18.04 12.84
CA ILE A 229 -11.02 17.30 14.13
C ILE A 229 -10.69 18.19 15.32
N GLY A 230 -10.80 19.52 15.17
CA GLY A 230 -10.69 20.46 16.28
C GLY A 230 -9.25 20.65 16.81
N CYS A 231 -8.24 20.42 15.97
CA CYS A 231 -6.82 20.68 16.29
C CYS A 231 -6.21 21.88 15.55
N GLY A 232 -7.05 22.77 14.99
CA GLY A 232 -6.59 23.96 14.27
C GLY A 232 -5.85 24.99 15.12
N ASP A 233 -5.95 24.91 16.46
CA ASP A 233 -5.27 25.77 17.41
C ASP A 233 -3.98 25.16 17.98
N LEU A 234 -3.62 23.93 17.54
CA LEU A 234 -2.35 23.31 17.93
C LEU A 234 -1.19 24.17 17.45
N LYS A 235 -0.40 24.67 18.40
CA LYS A 235 0.82 25.40 18.12
C LYS A 235 1.98 24.41 18.04
N PRO A 236 2.83 24.49 17.00
CA PRO A 236 4.04 23.69 16.96
C PRO A 236 4.90 23.99 18.19
N PRO A 237 5.65 23.02 18.73
CA PRO A 237 6.52 23.26 19.88
C PRO A 237 7.52 24.39 19.60
N THR A 238 7.78 25.26 20.58
CA THR A 238 8.66 26.45 20.44
C THR A 238 10.07 26.14 19.93
N ASN A 239 10.53 24.91 20.10
CA ASN A 239 11.85 24.46 19.68
C ASN A 239 11.94 24.11 18.18
N PHE A 240 10.82 24.13 17.46
CA PHE A 240 10.81 24.00 15.99
C PHE A 240 11.24 25.30 15.28
N LEU A 241 11.42 26.42 15.98
CA LEU A 241 11.77 27.71 15.38
C LEU A 241 13.27 27.89 15.06
N GLY A 242 14.09 26.83 15.17
CA GLY A 242 15.54 26.83 14.90
C GLY A 242 15.92 26.66 13.42
N GLU A 243 17.21 26.42 13.15
CA GLU A 243 17.69 26.04 11.81
C GLU A 243 17.03 24.72 11.38
N PHE A 244 16.03 24.82 10.52
CA PHE A 244 15.45 23.66 9.86
C PHE A 244 16.49 23.00 8.97
N SER A 245 16.63 21.68 9.05
CA SER A 245 17.29 20.95 7.97
C SER A 245 16.56 21.25 6.66
N PRO A 246 17.27 21.37 5.52
CA PRO A 246 16.63 21.64 4.23
C PRO A 246 15.43 20.71 3.98
N GLY A 247 14.27 21.28 3.63
CA GLY A 247 13.02 20.56 3.40
C GLY A 247 12.02 20.62 4.56
N LEU A 248 12.46 20.76 5.81
CA LEU A 248 11.56 20.76 6.97
C LEU A 248 10.83 22.11 7.14
N ARG A 249 11.47 23.23 6.74
CA ARG A 249 10.83 24.55 6.71
C ARG A 249 9.72 24.58 5.66
N GLU A 250 10.02 24.13 4.46
CA GLU A 250 9.07 24.12 3.33
C GLU A 250 7.87 23.22 3.65
N GLN A 251 8.09 22.08 4.30
CA GLN A 251 7.00 21.23 4.80
C GLN A 251 6.16 21.93 5.86
N ASN A 252 6.77 22.64 6.81
CA ASN A 252 6.04 23.39 7.81
C ASN A 252 5.18 24.50 7.17
N GLU A 253 5.73 25.25 6.22
CA GLU A 253 4.99 26.30 5.48
C GLU A 253 3.80 25.75 4.70
N LEU A 254 3.84 24.48 4.26
CA LEU A 254 2.71 23.80 3.61
C LEU A 254 1.64 23.32 4.60
N GLN A 255 2.01 23.02 5.85
CA GLN A 255 1.08 22.56 6.90
C GLN A 255 0.32 23.70 7.60
N VAL A 256 0.80 24.94 7.48
CA VAL A 256 0.21 26.14 8.12
C VAL A 256 -0.77 26.88 7.20
N ARG A 257 -0.95 26.42 5.95
CA ARG A 257 -1.95 26.94 5.00
C ARG A 257 -3.26 26.17 5.11
#